data_AF-A0A2G9XE43-F1
#
_entry.id   AF-A0A2G9XE43-F1
#
_cell.length_a   1.000
_cell.length_b   1.000
_cell.length_c   1.000
_cell.angle_alpha   90.00
_cell.angle_beta   90.00
_cell.angle_gamma   90.00
#
_symmetry.space_group_name_H-M   'P 1'
#
loop_
_entity.id
_entity.type
_entity.pdbx_description
1 polymer ?
#
loop_
_entity_poly.entity_id
_entity_poly.type
_entity_poly.pdbx_seq_one_letter_code
_entity_poly.pdbx_strand_id
1 'polypeptide(L)'
;MIDLLRKIKWGIGKEGTRIIFRDKQSIPSHPTLNAIGFIDSIYGAPTGIYCYFIKGGLFSRDKLVRVVVQFFKELPEDDIIEKKYTQIKSDLVAQYGKPSDKTKTEDCKNDPLEFRVSELLVWVVGDSILTLSLGLKRDGVIEDNSGIFVGYGDAKKDPISQQWNWLKSK
;
A
#
# COMPACT_ATOMS: atom_id res chain seq x y z
N MET A 1 3.31 -12.73 1.34
CA MET A 1 2.95 -11.38 0.84
C MET A 1 2.80 -11.37 -0.67
N ILE A 2 3.84 -11.70 -1.46
CA ILE A 2 3.74 -11.63 -2.92
C ILE A 2 2.70 -12.57 -3.54
N ASP A 3 2.56 -13.80 -3.05
CA ASP A 3 1.54 -14.72 -3.58
C ASP A 3 0.11 -14.24 -3.36
N LEU A 4 -0.11 -13.42 -2.33
CA LEU A 4 -1.39 -12.77 -2.07
C LEU A 4 -1.64 -11.67 -3.12
N LEU A 5 -0.62 -10.87 -3.43
CA LEU A 5 -0.71 -9.80 -4.43
C LEU A 5 -0.89 -10.34 -5.85
N ARG A 6 -0.26 -11.47 -6.19
CA ARG A 6 -0.40 -12.13 -7.50
C ARG A 6 -1.79 -12.71 -7.78
N LYS A 7 -2.59 -12.95 -6.74
CA LYS A 7 -3.97 -13.43 -6.89
C LYS A 7 -4.95 -12.30 -7.20
N ILE A 8 -4.54 -11.04 -7.06
CA ILE A 8 -5.41 -9.89 -7.29
C ILE A 8 -5.62 -9.72 -8.80
N LYS A 9 -6.90 -9.62 -9.19
CA LYS A 9 -7.32 -9.18 -10.52
C LYS A 9 -7.95 -7.80 -10.39
N TRP A 10 -7.43 -6.81 -11.12
CA TRP A 10 -7.99 -5.46 -11.10
C TRP A 10 -9.40 -5.42 -11.67
N GLY A 11 -10.21 -4.48 -11.17
CA GLY A 11 -11.58 -4.29 -11.66
C GLY A 11 -12.64 -5.22 -11.07
N ILE A 12 -12.28 -6.15 -10.18
CA ILE A 12 -13.25 -6.93 -9.40
C ILE A 12 -13.95 -6.05 -8.36
N GLY A 13 -15.21 -6.39 -8.03
CA GLY A 13 -15.96 -5.69 -6.98
C GLY A 13 -15.69 -6.25 -5.58
N LYS A 14 -16.23 -5.56 -4.56
CA LYS A 14 -16.07 -5.91 -3.14
C LYS A 14 -16.40 -7.37 -2.81
N GLU A 15 -17.42 -7.94 -3.45
CA GLU A 15 -17.81 -9.34 -3.29
C GLU A 15 -16.71 -10.31 -3.75
N GLY A 16 -16.17 -10.09 -4.96
CA GLY A 16 -15.04 -10.87 -5.48
C GLY A 16 -13.80 -10.73 -4.60
N THR A 17 -13.54 -9.54 -4.07
CA THR A 17 -12.44 -9.32 -3.13
C THR A 17 -12.65 -10.09 -1.82
N ARG A 18 -13.85 -10.12 -1.25
CA ARG A 18 -14.14 -10.92 -0.04
C ARG A 18 -13.93 -12.40 -0.24
N ILE A 19 -14.17 -12.94 -1.44
CA ILE A 19 -13.90 -14.35 -1.76
C ILE A 19 -12.40 -14.66 -1.70
N ILE A 20 -11.55 -13.73 -2.18
CA ILE A 20 -10.09 -13.88 -2.14
C ILE A 20 -9.57 -13.94 -0.70
N PHE A 21 -10.16 -13.15 0.20
CA PHE A 21 -9.76 -13.02 1.60
C PHE A 21 -10.72 -13.70 2.59
N ARG A 22 -11.47 -14.70 2.14
CA ARG A 22 -12.54 -15.34 2.94
C ARG A 22 -12.03 -16.03 4.21
N ASP A 23 -10.76 -16.40 4.24
CA ASP A 23 -10.08 -17.03 5.37
C ASP A 23 -9.53 -16.01 6.37
N LYS A 24 -9.68 -14.70 6.11
CA LYS A 24 -9.19 -13.62 6.95
C LYS A 24 -10.32 -12.98 7.75
N GLN A 25 -10.00 -12.52 8.95
CA GLN A 25 -10.92 -11.73 9.75
C GLN A 25 -11.13 -10.36 9.09
N SER A 26 -12.39 -9.96 8.90
CA SER A 26 -12.71 -8.65 8.32
C SER A 26 -12.54 -7.52 9.34
N ILE A 27 -12.05 -6.38 8.86
CA ILE A 27 -12.02 -5.11 9.60
C ILE A 27 -13.33 -4.36 9.30
N PRO A 28 -14.02 -3.78 10.31
CA PRO A 28 -15.19 -2.96 10.09
C PRO A 28 -14.94 -1.85 9.05
N SER A 29 -15.87 -1.65 8.13
CA SER A 29 -15.75 -0.60 7.12
C SER A 29 -15.78 0.78 7.75
N HIS A 30 -14.84 1.64 7.37
CA HIS A 30 -14.87 3.06 7.74
C HIS A 30 -15.91 3.80 6.87
N PRO A 31 -16.79 4.64 7.44
CA PRO A 31 -17.92 5.25 6.71
C PRO A 31 -17.50 6.14 5.54
N THR A 32 -16.29 6.72 5.59
CA THR A 32 -15.79 7.64 4.55
C THR A 32 -14.86 6.98 3.54
N LEU A 33 -14.35 5.78 3.82
CA LEU A 33 -13.42 5.10 2.92
C LEU A 33 -14.16 4.13 2.02
N ASN A 34 -13.97 4.26 0.70
CA ASN A 34 -14.45 3.25 -0.24
C ASN A 34 -13.52 2.03 -0.26
N ALA A 35 -13.45 1.33 0.88
CA ALA A 35 -12.52 0.25 1.12
C ALA A 35 -13.15 -0.90 1.91
N ILE A 36 -12.51 -2.07 1.85
CA ILE A 36 -12.74 -3.17 2.79
C ILE A 36 -11.39 -3.59 3.37
N GLY A 37 -11.37 -3.98 4.64
CA GLY A 37 -10.15 -4.35 5.35
C GLY A 37 -10.18 -5.78 5.87
N PHE A 38 -9.01 -6.38 6.02
CA PHE A 38 -8.80 -7.71 6.59
C PHE A 38 -7.60 -7.73 7.52
N ILE A 39 -7.58 -8.65 8.48
CA ILE A 39 -6.45 -8.88 9.39
C ILE A 39 -5.70 -10.13 8.94
N ASP A 40 -4.37 -10.05 8.92
CA ASP A 40 -3.48 -11.18 8.66
C ASP A 40 -2.19 -11.05 9.47
N SER A 41 -1.32 -12.06 9.40
CA SER A 41 0.05 -12.03 9.94
C SER A 41 1.04 -12.23 8.80
N ILE A 42 1.80 -11.18 8.49
CA ILE A 42 2.79 -11.20 7.41
C ILE A 42 4.15 -10.86 8.02
N TYR A 43 5.17 -11.66 7.70
CA TYR A 43 6.49 -11.58 8.33
C TYR A 43 6.45 -11.72 9.87
N GLY A 44 5.46 -12.43 10.42
CA GLY A 44 5.28 -12.56 11.86
C GLY A 44 4.84 -11.27 12.56
N ALA A 45 4.42 -10.25 11.82
CA ALA A 45 3.85 -9.02 12.36
C ALA A 45 2.33 -9.00 12.09
N PRO A 46 1.51 -8.50 13.03
CA PRO A 46 0.11 -8.19 12.76
C PRO A 46 0.01 -7.18 11.61
N THR A 47 -0.83 -7.49 10.63
CA THR A 47 -1.02 -6.66 9.44
C THR A 47 -2.48 -6.40 9.14
N GLY A 48 -2.76 -5.18 8.69
CA GLY A 48 -4.02 -4.81 8.06
C GLY A 48 -3.88 -4.85 6.55
N ILE A 49 -4.81 -5.51 5.86
CA ILE A 49 -4.88 -5.54 4.39
C ILE A 49 -6.09 -4.72 3.98
N TYR A 50 -5.87 -3.58 3.34
CA TYR A 50 -6.91 -2.67 2.89
C TYR A 50 -7.04 -2.70 1.38
N CYS A 51 -8.24 -3.03 0.90
CA CYS A 51 -8.56 -3.04 -0.52
C CYS A 51 -9.38 -1.78 -0.84
N TYR A 52 -8.84 -0.91 -1.70
CA TYR A 52 -9.45 0.37 -2.10
C TYR A 52 -10.10 0.28 -3.48
N PHE A 53 -11.28 0.89 -3.59
CA PHE A 53 -12.11 0.83 -4.79
C PHE A 53 -12.39 2.21 -5.35
N ILE A 54 -12.37 2.34 -6.67
CA ILE A 54 -12.99 3.48 -7.36
C ILE A 54 -14.50 3.25 -7.39
N LYS A 55 -15.26 4.29 -7.03
CA LYS A 55 -16.72 4.25 -7.11
C LYS A 55 -17.16 4.03 -8.55
N GLY A 56 -18.04 3.05 -8.74
CA GLY A 56 -18.73 2.93 -10.01
C GLY A 56 -19.70 4.10 -10.22
N GLY A 57 -19.96 4.47 -11.47
CA GLY A 57 -21.12 5.30 -11.82
C GLY A 57 -22.45 4.57 -11.55
N LEU A 58 -23.57 5.25 -11.79
CA LEU A 58 -24.94 4.85 -11.41
C LEU A 58 -25.32 3.39 -11.76
N PHE A 59 -24.75 2.84 -12.84
CA PHE A 59 -25.03 1.49 -13.35
C PHE A 59 -23.84 0.53 -13.26
N SER A 60 -22.78 0.90 -12.54
CA SER A 60 -21.56 0.10 -12.44
C SER A 60 -21.16 -0.14 -10.99
N ARG A 61 -20.65 -1.35 -10.71
CA ARG A 61 -20.13 -1.69 -9.39
C ARG A 61 -18.77 -1.01 -9.17
N ASP A 62 -18.47 -0.76 -7.90
CA ASP A 62 -17.14 -0.37 -7.43
C ASP A 62 -16.07 -1.34 -7.95
N LYS A 63 -14.90 -0.79 -8.30
CA LYS A 63 -13.80 -1.56 -8.90
C LYS A 63 -12.55 -1.45 -8.07
N LEU A 64 -11.99 -2.61 -7.69
CA LEU A 64 -10.73 -2.69 -6.96
C LEU A 64 -9.60 -2.08 -7.82
N VAL A 65 -8.87 -1.14 -7.23
CA VAL A 65 -7.73 -0.48 -7.89
C VAL A 65 -6.45 -0.57 -7.07
N ARG A 66 -6.52 -0.80 -5.76
CA ARG A 66 -5.33 -0.86 -4.91
C ARG A 66 -5.56 -1.77 -3.71
N VAL A 67 -4.52 -2.49 -3.33
CA VAL A 67 -4.42 -3.21 -2.06
C VAL A 67 -3.21 -2.70 -1.31
N VAL A 68 -3.39 -2.34 -0.05
CA VAL A 68 -2.31 -1.88 0.84
C VAL A 68 -2.22 -2.83 2.02
N VAL A 69 -1.01 -3.34 2.26
CA VAL A 69 -0.65 -4.04 3.48
C VAL A 69 0.00 -3.04 4.41
N GLN A 70 -0.69 -2.71 5.49
CA GLN A 70 -0.16 -1.93 6.60
C GLN A 70 0.43 -2.90 7.63
N PHE A 71 1.70 -2.70 7.96
CA PHE A 71 2.36 -3.43 9.04
C PHE A 71 2.17 -2.70 10.36
N PHE A 72 1.99 -3.50 11.42
CA PHE A 72 1.79 -3.07 12.80
C PHE A 72 0.42 -2.43 13.03
N LYS A 73 -0.41 -3.08 13.84
CA LYS A 73 -1.66 -2.49 14.33
C LYS A 73 -1.39 -1.43 15.40
N GLU A 74 -0.37 -1.66 16.22
CA GLU A 74 0.16 -0.74 17.22
C GLU A 74 1.61 -0.45 16.83
N LEU A 75 1.95 0.84 16.67
CA LEU A 75 3.26 1.24 16.16
C LEU A 75 4.34 1.00 17.22
N PRO A 76 5.36 0.16 16.94
CA PRO A 76 6.52 0.05 17.80
C PRO A 76 7.42 1.29 17.64
N GLU A 77 8.53 1.32 18.37
CA GLU A 77 9.56 2.35 18.20
C GLU A 77 10.14 2.39 16.77
N ASP A 78 10.54 3.56 16.31
CA ASP A 78 11.01 3.80 14.93
C ASP A 78 12.14 2.83 14.52
N ASP A 79 13.04 2.45 15.43
CA ASP A 79 14.14 1.52 15.14
C ASP A 79 13.65 0.10 14.80
N ILE A 80 12.55 -0.33 15.43
CA ILE A 80 11.91 -1.62 15.13
C ILE A 80 11.23 -1.55 13.76
N ILE A 81 10.58 -0.43 13.44
CA ILE A 81 9.95 -0.18 12.15
C ILE A 81 11.02 -0.22 11.04
N GLU A 82 12.15 0.48 11.20
CA GLU A 82 13.21 0.49 10.20
C GLU A 82 13.87 -0.86 9.98
N LYS A 83 14.11 -1.61 11.05
CA LYS A 83 14.66 -2.97 10.93
C LYS A 83 13.72 -3.86 10.10
N LYS A 84 12.42 -3.76 10.35
CA LYS A 84 11.40 -4.51 9.59
C LYS A 84 11.30 -4.02 8.14
N TYR A 85 11.35 -2.72 7.93
CA TYR A 85 11.36 -2.10 6.62
C TYR A 85 12.53 -2.60 5.77
N THR A 86 13.73 -2.66 6.35
CA THR A 86 14.93 -3.15 5.68
C THR A 86 14.80 -4.60 5.24
N GLN A 87 14.21 -5.46 6.08
CA GLN A 87 13.89 -6.85 5.72
C GLN A 87 12.92 -6.90 4.53
N ILE A 88 11.79 -6.21 4.62
CA ILE A 88 10.76 -6.21 3.55
C ILE A 88 11.35 -5.67 2.24
N LYS A 89 12.11 -4.58 2.31
CA LYS A 89 12.80 -3.97 1.17
C LYS A 89 13.76 -4.95 0.49
N SER A 90 14.57 -5.67 1.27
CA SER A 90 15.49 -6.67 0.72
C SER A 90 14.76 -7.75 -0.06
N ASP A 91 13.65 -8.25 0.48
CA ASP A 91 12.83 -9.28 -0.18
C ASP A 91 12.17 -8.77 -1.47
N LEU A 92 11.63 -7.55 -1.43
CA LEU A 92 11.06 -6.91 -2.63
C LEU A 92 12.13 -6.69 -3.71
N VAL A 93 13.34 -6.27 -3.33
CA VAL A 93 14.46 -6.11 -4.27
C VAL A 93 14.91 -7.44 -4.85
N ALA A 94 15.01 -8.48 -4.03
CA ALA A 94 15.35 -9.82 -4.50
C ALA A 94 14.34 -10.35 -5.52
N GLN A 95 13.06 -9.98 -5.36
CA GLN A 95 11.98 -10.49 -6.21
C GLN A 95 11.69 -9.65 -7.45
N TYR A 96 11.72 -8.32 -7.33
CA TYR A 96 11.31 -7.38 -8.39
C TYR A 96 12.48 -6.56 -8.95
N GLY A 97 13.69 -6.78 -8.46
CA GLY A 97 14.87 -6.00 -8.82
C GLY A 97 14.89 -4.64 -8.12
N LYS A 98 15.75 -3.75 -8.64
CA LYS A 98 15.85 -2.38 -8.09
C LYS A 98 14.56 -1.60 -8.35
N PRO A 99 14.13 -0.73 -7.41
CA PRO A 99 12.98 0.12 -7.63
C PRO A 99 13.22 1.06 -8.82
N SER A 100 12.16 1.31 -9.58
CA SER A 100 12.15 2.23 -10.72
C SER A 100 12.25 3.68 -10.27
N ASP A 101 11.73 3.98 -9.08
CA ASP A 101 11.86 5.29 -8.45
C ASP A 101 12.08 5.17 -6.94
N LYS A 102 12.74 6.19 -6.39
CA LYS A 102 13.00 6.34 -4.97
C LYS A 102 12.86 7.81 -4.59
N THR A 103 11.87 8.10 -3.75
CA THR A 103 11.73 9.39 -3.08
C THR A 103 12.18 9.24 -1.63
N LYS A 104 13.19 10.02 -1.23
CA LYS A 104 13.56 10.23 0.18
C LYS A 104 13.14 11.65 0.55
N THR A 105 12.43 11.80 1.65
CA THR A 105 11.70 13.01 2.00
C THR A 105 12.51 14.03 2.79
N GLU A 106 13.84 14.05 2.62
CA GLU A 106 14.63 15.21 3.04
C GLU A 106 14.07 16.53 2.42
N ASP A 107 13.30 16.41 1.32
CA ASP A 107 12.58 17.48 0.61
C ASP A 107 11.13 17.76 1.08
N CYS A 108 10.48 16.92 1.90
CA CYS A 108 9.03 17.01 2.18
C CYS A 108 8.67 17.76 3.46
N LYS A 109 9.62 18.45 4.11
CA LYS A 109 9.32 19.31 5.28
C LYS A 109 8.33 20.42 4.97
N ASN A 110 8.20 20.78 3.69
CA ASN A 110 7.27 21.78 3.20
C ASN A 110 5.94 21.18 2.70
N ASP A 111 5.85 19.85 2.58
CA ASP A 111 4.59 19.20 2.22
C ASP A 111 3.61 19.26 3.40
N PRO A 112 2.29 19.31 3.11
CA PRO A 112 1.27 19.13 4.13
C PRO A 112 1.54 17.86 4.95
N LEU A 113 1.27 17.93 6.26
CA LEU A 113 1.60 16.88 7.24
C LEU A 113 1.05 15.51 6.83
N GLU A 114 -0.13 15.50 6.21
CA GLU A 114 -0.85 14.33 5.72
C GLU A 114 -0.20 13.64 4.51
N PHE A 115 0.80 14.25 3.87
CA PHE A 115 1.53 13.66 2.74
C PHE A 115 2.97 13.29 3.07
N ARG A 116 3.43 13.57 4.30
CA ARG A 116 4.79 13.26 4.71
C ARG A 116 4.98 11.76 4.87
N VAL A 117 6.07 11.28 4.30
CA VAL A 117 6.61 9.92 4.47
C VAL A 117 8.11 10.07 4.76
N SER A 118 8.82 9.01 5.14
CA SER A 118 10.28 8.97 5.33
C SER A 118 11.01 8.45 4.08
N GLU A 119 10.47 7.40 3.47
CA GLU A 119 10.98 6.83 2.21
C GLU A 119 9.81 6.25 1.42
N LEU A 120 9.78 6.47 0.10
CA LEU A 120 8.88 5.81 -0.83
C LEU A 120 9.68 5.17 -1.95
N LEU A 121 9.49 3.87 -2.14
CA LEU A 121 10.07 3.10 -3.24
C LEU A 121 8.97 2.62 -4.17
N VAL A 122 9.21 2.68 -5.47
CA VAL A 122 8.21 2.34 -6.50
C VAL A 122 8.80 1.36 -7.51
N TRP A 123 8.03 0.32 -7.86
CA TRP A 123 8.32 -0.60 -8.95
C TRP A 123 7.15 -0.65 -9.92
N VAL A 124 7.44 -0.63 -11.23
CA VAL A 124 6.46 -0.95 -12.28
C VAL A 124 6.52 -2.46 -12.54
N VAL A 125 5.42 -3.16 -12.26
CA VAL A 125 5.32 -4.63 -12.35
C VAL A 125 4.18 -5.00 -13.30
N GLY A 126 4.49 -5.09 -14.59
CA GLY A 126 3.49 -5.33 -15.64
C GLY A 126 2.45 -4.20 -15.68
N ASP A 127 1.16 -4.55 -15.62
CA ASP A 127 0.05 -3.59 -15.55
C ASP A 127 -0.24 -3.07 -14.13
N SER A 128 0.72 -3.20 -13.21
CA SER A 128 0.57 -2.82 -11.81
C SER A 128 1.75 -1.99 -11.29
N ILE A 129 1.51 -1.22 -10.24
CA ILE A 129 2.55 -0.52 -9.48
C ILE A 129 2.63 -1.15 -8.09
N LEU A 130 3.85 -1.44 -7.67
CA LEU A 130 4.19 -1.82 -6.29
C LEU A 130 4.87 -0.64 -5.62
N THR A 131 4.43 -0.28 -4.43
CA THR A 131 5.03 0.78 -3.61
C THR A 131 5.40 0.23 -2.24
N LEU A 132 6.54 0.63 -1.71
CA LEU A 132 6.92 0.41 -0.32
C LEU A 132 7.16 1.78 0.31
N SER A 133 6.32 2.18 1.26
CA SER A 133 6.50 3.40 2.05
C SER A 133 6.92 3.11 3.49
N LEU A 134 7.74 4.01 4.01
CA LEU A 134 8.14 4.10 5.41
C LEU A 134 7.67 5.45 5.94
N GLY A 135 7.10 5.47 7.14
CA GLY A 135 6.84 6.70 7.88
C GLY A 135 7.36 6.56 9.31
N LEU A 136 8.30 7.43 9.71
CA LEU A 136 8.87 7.45 11.05
C LEU A 136 8.46 8.71 11.78
N LYS A 137 8.13 8.58 13.07
CA LYS A 137 7.68 9.71 13.89
C LYS A 137 8.80 10.75 14.02
N ARG A 138 10.06 10.32 14.11
CA ARG A 138 11.23 11.21 14.17
C ARG A 138 11.43 12.09 12.94
N ASP A 139 10.85 11.71 11.80
CA ASP A 139 10.90 12.50 10.56
C ASP A 139 9.72 13.48 10.44
N GLY A 140 8.89 13.59 11.48
CA GLY A 140 7.72 14.47 11.50
C GLY A 140 6.52 13.90 10.73
N VAL A 141 6.48 12.59 10.51
CA VAL A 141 5.32 11.88 9.96
C VAL A 141 4.25 11.72 11.04
N ILE A 142 3.01 12.06 10.72
CA ILE A 142 1.89 11.91 11.66
C ILE A 142 1.59 10.43 11.92
N GLU A 143 0.94 10.13 13.04
CA GLU A 143 0.67 8.76 13.48
C GLU A 143 -0.08 7.94 12.42
N ASP A 144 -1.08 8.52 11.76
CA ASP A 144 -1.87 7.84 10.72
C ASP A 144 -1.05 7.41 9.49
N ASN A 145 0.08 8.08 9.22
CA ASN A 145 0.99 7.80 8.11
C ASN A 145 2.27 7.08 8.56
N SER A 146 2.41 6.81 9.85
CA SER A 146 3.58 6.16 10.42
C SER A 146 3.51 4.64 10.24
N GLY A 147 4.67 3.99 10.18
CA GLY A 147 4.78 2.55 9.96
C GLY A 147 5.24 2.19 8.54
N ILE A 148 4.88 0.99 8.09
CA ILE A 148 5.28 0.44 6.79
C ILE A 148 4.04 0.10 6.00
N PHE A 149 3.98 0.57 4.75
CA PHE A 149 2.88 0.26 3.86
C PHE A 149 3.42 -0.32 2.55
N VAL A 150 2.98 -1.54 2.23
CA VAL A 150 3.23 -2.16 0.93
C VAL A 150 1.96 -2.06 0.10
N GLY A 151 1.96 -1.22 -0.92
CA GLY A 151 0.84 -1.01 -1.81
C GLY A 151 1.05 -1.71 -3.14
N TYR A 152 0.01 -2.34 -3.67
CA TYR A 152 -0.03 -2.87 -5.02
C TYR A 152 -1.29 -2.32 -5.70
N GLY A 153 -1.16 -1.73 -6.88
CA GLY A 153 -2.27 -1.05 -7.54
C GLY A 153 -2.27 -1.20 -9.06
N ASP A 154 -3.44 -0.99 -9.65
CA ASP A 154 -3.63 -0.89 -11.11
C ASP A 154 -2.83 0.29 -11.64
N ALA A 155 -1.89 0.04 -12.56
CA ALA A 155 -0.99 1.08 -13.05
C ALA A 155 -1.72 2.24 -13.76
N LYS A 156 -2.93 2.02 -14.28
CA LYS A 156 -3.69 3.04 -15.02
C LYS A 156 -4.75 3.72 -14.15
N LYS A 157 -5.27 3.01 -13.15
CA LYS A 157 -6.45 3.45 -12.39
C LYS A 157 -6.19 3.78 -10.94
N ASP A 158 -5.12 3.27 -10.33
CA ASP A 158 -4.78 3.64 -8.95
C ASP A 158 -4.46 5.14 -8.88
N PRO A 159 -5.12 5.92 -7.98
CA PRO A 159 -4.82 7.33 -7.78
C PRO A 159 -3.34 7.65 -7.56
N ILE A 160 -2.58 6.77 -6.88
CA ILE A 160 -1.13 6.99 -6.67
C ILE A 160 -0.38 6.90 -8.01
N SER A 161 -0.78 5.97 -8.89
CA SER A 161 -0.26 5.86 -10.25
C SER A 161 -0.61 7.06 -11.14
N GLN A 162 -1.72 7.75 -10.85
CA GLN A 162 -2.19 8.91 -11.62
C GLN A 162 -1.58 10.22 -11.15
N GLN A 163 -1.37 10.36 -9.83
CA GLN A 163 -0.79 11.55 -9.22
C GLN A 163 0.68 11.73 -9.59
N TRP A 164 1.38 10.63 -9.83
CA TRP A 164 2.77 10.64 -10.23
C TRP A 164 2.86 10.03 -11.64
N ASN A 165 3.25 10.83 -12.64
CA ASN A 165 3.32 10.44 -14.06
C ASN A 165 4.41 9.36 -14.35
N TRP A 166 4.58 8.33 -13.51
CA TRP A 166 5.58 7.26 -13.60
C TRP A 166 5.55 6.50 -14.94
N LEU A 167 4.39 6.51 -15.62
CA LEU A 167 4.19 5.84 -16.92
C LEU A 167 4.56 6.70 -18.13
N LYS A 168 4.87 8.00 -17.97
CA LYS A 168 5.16 8.90 -19.10
C LYS A 168 6.66 9.06 -19.40
N SER A 169 7.54 8.38 -18.67
CA SER A 169 9.00 8.47 -18.84
C SER A 169 9.59 7.26 -19.56
N LYS A 170 8.92 6.74 -20.60
CA LYS A 170 9.50 5.77 -21.54
C LYS A 170 9.66 6.39 -22.92
#